data_AF-A0A0F9LBT9-F1
#
_entry.id   AF-A0A0F9LBT9-F1
#
_cell.length_a   1.000
_cell.length_b   1.000
_cell.length_c   1.000
_cell.angle_alpha   90.00
_cell.angle_beta   90.00
_cell.angle_gamma   90.00
#
_symmetry.space_group_name_H-M   'P 1'
#
loop_
_entity.id
_entity.type
_entity.pdbx_description
1 polymer ?
#
loop_
_entity_poly.entity_id
_entity_poly.type
_entity_poly.pdbx_seq_one_letter_code
_entity_poly.pdbx_strand_id
1 'polypeptide(L)'
;MTALTEYDRLEASGIWRPAPYIQRRDVLVSLGEATLSILDQREQALAHWSLPAVERMNPGQMPALYAPGIDASEQLELDDETMIKAIEKVRSVVARHRPHRGRLRYVLMAGCTSVLLAAAVFWLPDALIRHTASVVPLAGRQEIGTRLLSHFTRVAGEACRNPAALSGLRALRERLLGP
;
A
#
# COMPACT_ATOMS: atom_id res chain seq x y z
N MET A 1 19.25 -13.30 14.78
CA MET A 1 20.71 -13.20 15.01
C MET A 1 21.06 -11.74 15.21
N THR A 2 21.15 -11.31 16.47
CA THR A 2 21.62 -9.98 16.86
C THR A 2 23.15 -10.01 17.01
N ALA A 3 23.81 -8.87 17.06
CA ALA A 3 25.28 -8.82 17.23
C ALA A 3 25.79 -9.50 18.51
N LEU A 4 24.91 -9.69 19.51
CA LEU A 4 25.24 -10.29 20.80
C LEU A 4 25.49 -11.81 20.75
N THR A 5 25.05 -12.53 19.72
CA THR A 5 25.31 -13.99 19.65
C THR A 5 26.80 -14.36 19.51
N GLU A 6 27.66 -13.39 19.19
CA GLU A 6 29.11 -13.59 19.00
C GLU A 6 29.94 -13.18 20.23
N TYR A 7 29.36 -12.50 21.22
CA TYR A 7 30.08 -11.93 22.37
C TYR A 7 29.22 -11.99 23.65
N ASP A 8 29.76 -12.56 24.73
CA ASP A 8 29.07 -12.62 26.05
C ASP A 8 28.76 -11.22 26.61
N ARG A 9 29.63 -10.24 26.34
CA ARG A 9 29.50 -8.83 26.71
C ARG A 9 30.45 -8.01 25.83
N LEU A 10 29.94 -7.03 25.08
CA LEU A 10 30.76 -6.14 24.26
C LEU A 10 30.80 -4.76 24.91
N GLU A 11 32.00 -4.32 25.28
CA GLU A 11 32.23 -3.02 25.91
C GLU A 11 33.35 -2.27 25.22
N ALA A 12 33.21 -0.95 25.14
CA ALA A 12 34.21 -0.07 24.55
C ALA A 12 34.27 1.26 25.30
N SER A 13 35.44 1.88 25.33
CA SER A 13 35.55 3.27 25.77
C SER A 13 34.97 4.21 24.71
N GLY A 14 34.40 5.31 25.18
CA GLY A 14 33.90 6.37 24.33
C GLY A 14 33.91 7.71 25.04
N ILE A 15 33.59 8.77 24.30
CA ILE A 15 33.42 10.11 24.84
C ILE A 15 31.94 10.47 24.72
N TRP A 16 31.26 10.68 25.84
CA TRP A 16 29.86 11.06 25.86
C TRP A 16 29.69 12.54 26.22
N ARG A 17 28.73 13.16 25.55
CA ARG A 17 28.34 14.53 25.76
C ARG A 17 26.83 14.61 25.94
N PRO A 18 26.32 14.91 27.15
CA PRO A 18 24.88 14.97 27.39
C PRO A 18 24.18 16.19 26.75
N ALA A 19 24.88 17.31 26.55
CA ALA A 19 24.33 18.46 25.86
C ALA A 19 25.45 19.32 25.21
N PRO A 20 25.13 20.16 24.21
CA PRO A 20 26.11 20.97 23.46
C PRO A 20 26.94 21.95 24.30
N TYR A 21 26.50 22.27 25.52
CA TYR A 21 27.20 23.16 26.45
C TYR A 21 27.76 22.41 27.67
N ILE A 22 27.54 21.10 27.78
CA ILE A 22 28.09 20.28 28.85
C ILE A 22 29.44 19.70 28.39
N GLN A 23 30.35 19.59 29.35
CA GLN A 23 31.67 19.01 29.17
C GLN A 23 31.57 17.56 28.70
N ARG A 24 32.45 17.20 27.76
CA ARG A 24 32.65 15.82 27.30
C ARG A 24 33.22 14.98 28.44
N ARG A 25 32.72 13.75 28.61
CA ARG A 25 33.13 12.82 29.66
C ARG A 25 33.59 11.52 29.04
N ASP A 26 34.68 10.96 29.55
CA ASP A 26 35.08 9.60 29.21
C ASP A 26 34.08 8.62 29.85
N VAL A 27 33.59 7.69 29.04
CA VAL A 27 32.57 6.74 29.44
C VAL A 27 32.95 5.34 28.97
N LEU A 28 32.42 4.35 29.68
CA LEU A 28 32.37 2.97 29.21
C LEU A 28 31.01 2.74 28.56
N VAL A 29 30.99 2.15 27.37
CA VAL A 29 29.77 1.85 26.64
C VAL A 29 29.61 0.35 26.58
N SER A 30 28.46 -0.15 27.03
CA SER A 30 28.12 -1.56 27.07
C SER A 30 26.96 -1.83 26.12
N LEU A 31 27.14 -2.78 25.20
CA LEU A 31 26.10 -3.18 24.26
C LEU A 31 25.32 -4.36 24.84
N GLY A 32 24.02 -4.17 25.07
CA GLY A 32 23.08 -5.25 25.42
C GLY A 32 22.28 -5.75 24.22
N GLU A 33 21.25 -6.56 24.47
CA GLU A 33 20.41 -7.12 23.39
C GLU A 33 19.66 -6.05 22.58
N ALA A 34 19.13 -5.03 23.25
CA ALA A 34 18.33 -3.96 22.64
C ALA A 34 18.69 -2.55 23.14
N THR A 35 19.69 -2.44 24.01
CA THR A 35 20.06 -1.20 24.69
C THR A 35 21.55 -0.96 24.57
N LEU A 36 21.93 0.32 24.48
CA LEU A 36 23.28 0.79 24.62
C LEU A 36 23.37 1.52 25.97
N SER A 37 24.09 0.93 26.92
CA SER A 37 24.28 1.51 28.25
C SER A 37 25.55 2.34 28.27
N ILE A 38 25.44 3.58 28.71
CA ILE A 38 26.57 4.50 28.88
C ILE A 38 26.86 4.59 30.36
N LEU A 39 28.07 4.20 30.76
CA LEU A 39 28.50 4.12 32.16
C LEU A 39 29.68 5.05 32.41
N ASP A 40 29.80 5.55 33.64
CA ASP A 40 30.99 6.26 34.13
C ASP A 40 32.13 5.27 34.44
N GLN A 41 33.33 5.77 34.76
CA GLN A 41 34.52 4.97 35.12
C GLN A 41 34.32 4.08 36.35
N ARG A 42 33.27 4.33 37.15
CA ARG A 42 32.87 3.49 38.30
C ARG A 42 31.77 2.48 37.95
N GLU A 43 31.54 2.23 36.66
CA GLU A 43 30.47 1.38 36.12
C GLU A 43 29.05 1.80 36.57
N GLN A 44 28.87 3.10 36.86
CA GLN A 44 27.55 3.65 37.17
C GLN A 44 26.88 4.11 35.89
N ALA A 45 25.66 3.63 35.62
CA ALA A 45 24.92 4.01 34.42
C ALA A 45 24.56 5.50 34.43
N LEU A 46 25.06 6.22 33.42
CA LEU A 46 24.76 7.63 33.16
C LEU A 46 23.55 7.79 32.25
N ALA A 47 23.44 6.95 31.22
CA ALA A 47 22.34 6.97 30.25
C ALA A 47 22.09 5.59 29.65
N HIS A 48 20.86 5.37 29.20
CA HIS A 48 20.47 4.17 28.46
C HIS A 48 19.81 4.59 27.15
N TRP A 49 20.38 4.15 26.03
CA TRP A 49 19.82 4.42 24.71
C TRP A 49 19.17 3.16 24.16
N SER A 50 18.04 3.35 23.48
CA SER A 50 17.41 2.30 22.70
C SER A 50 18.22 2.08 21.42
N LEU A 51 18.87 0.93 21.28
CA LEU A 51 19.75 0.64 20.15
C LEU A 51 19.07 0.81 18.76
N PRO A 52 17.77 0.45 18.59
CA PRO A 52 17.03 0.73 17.36
C PRO A 52 16.83 2.20 17.02
N ALA A 53 16.92 3.10 18.01
CA ALA A 53 16.77 4.54 17.84
C ALA A 53 18.11 5.27 17.66
N VAL A 54 19.23 4.58 17.84
CA VAL A 54 20.56 5.19 17.70
C VAL A 54 20.85 5.51 16.24
N GLU A 55 21.26 6.74 16.00
CA GLU A 55 21.59 7.25 14.67
C GLU A 55 23.04 7.68 14.57
N ARG A 56 23.68 7.32 13.46
CA ARG A 56 25.03 7.78 13.15
C ARG A 56 24.97 9.16 12.50
N MET A 57 25.65 10.14 13.10
CA MET A 57 25.66 11.53 12.66
C MET A 57 26.70 11.82 11.58
N ASN A 58 27.80 11.04 11.53
CA ASN A 58 28.90 11.23 10.58
C ASN A 58 29.24 9.90 9.85
N PRO A 59 28.34 9.41 8.96
CA PRO A 59 28.60 8.18 8.21
C PRO A 59 29.90 8.29 7.39
N GLY A 60 30.77 7.30 7.52
CA GLY A 60 32.05 7.24 6.79
C GLY A 60 33.21 8.01 7.42
N GLN A 61 33.00 8.68 8.57
CA GLN A 61 34.05 9.37 9.31
C GLN A 61 34.31 8.69 10.66
N MET A 62 35.54 8.85 11.16
CA MET A 62 36.00 8.39 12.47
C MET A 62 36.58 9.59 13.27
N PRO A 63 36.40 9.63 14.60
CA PRO A 63 35.61 8.70 15.40
C PRO A 63 34.11 8.78 15.08
N ALA A 64 33.40 7.67 15.25
CA ALA A 64 31.98 7.57 14.93
C ALA A 64 31.14 8.32 15.96
N LEU A 65 30.28 9.23 15.50
CA LEU A 65 29.37 10.01 16.31
C LEU A 65 27.96 9.43 16.23
N TYR A 66 27.40 9.13 17.40
CA TYR A 66 26.07 8.59 17.57
C TYR A 66 25.19 9.49 18.44
N ALA A 67 23.88 9.51 18.16
CA ALA A 67 22.87 10.18 18.96
C ALA A 67 21.67 9.25 19.21
N PRO A 68 20.91 9.40 20.31
CA PRO A 68 19.73 8.58 20.62
C PRO A 68 18.48 8.94 19.78
N GLY A 69 18.64 9.69 18.70
CA GLY A 69 17.61 10.11 17.75
C GLY A 69 18.00 11.40 17.02
N ILE A 70 17.25 11.79 15.99
CA ILE A 70 17.51 13.00 15.17
C ILE A 70 17.46 14.29 15.99
N ASP A 71 16.52 14.37 16.94
CA ASP A 71 16.27 15.58 17.73
C ASP A 71 17.03 15.60 19.05
N ALA A 72 17.84 14.56 19.32
CA ALA A 72 18.56 14.45 20.56
C ALA A 72 19.82 15.33 20.56
N SER A 73 20.05 16.00 21.69
CA SER A 73 21.22 16.87 21.89
C SER A 73 22.42 16.10 22.47
N GLU A 74 22.19 14.88 22.92
CA GLU A 74 23.22 13.96 23.41
C GLU A 74 24.05 13.39 22.25
N GLN A 75 25.35 13.26 22.46
CA GLN A 75 26.28 12.69 21.48
C GLN A 75 27.22 11.70 22.15
N LEU A 76 27.50 10.60 21.48
CA LEU A 76 28.46 9.59 21.86
C LEU A 76 29.47 9.40 20.74
N GLU A 77 30.73 9.57 21.07
CA GLU A 77 31.88 9.41 20.19
C GLU A 77 32.54 8.06 20.51
N LEU A 78 32.68 7.20 19.50
CA LEU A 78 33.26 5.87 19.59
C LEU A 78 34.37 5.71 18.56
N ASP A 79 35.49 5.13 18.96
CA ASP A 79 36.62 4.82 18.06
C ASP A 79 36.86 3.30 17.90
N ASP A 80 36.19 2.48 18.71
CA ASP A 80 36.30 1.02 18.63
C ASP A 80 35.54 0.46 17.43
N GLU A 81 36.29 -0.11 16.47
CA GLU A 81 35.71 -0.66 15.25
C GLU A 81 34.72 -1.82 15.50
N THR A 82 34.93 -2.62 16.55
CA THR A 82 34.11 -3.79 16.84
C THR A 82 32.73 -3.35 17.36
N MET A 83 32.72 -2.40 18.29
CA MET A 83 31.53 -1.74 18.81
C MET A 83 30.74 -1.04 17.69
N ILE A 84 31.44 -0.29 16.83
CA ILE A 84 30.82 0.39 15.67
C ILE A 84 30.17 -0.63 14.74
N LYS A 85 30.88 -1.71 14.37
CA LYS A 85 30.34 -2.77 13.50
C LYS A 85 29.13 -3.45 14.13
N ALA A 86 29.14 -3.69 15.45
CA ALA A 86 28.01 -4.27 16.16
C ALA A 86 26.77 -3.36 16.15
N ILE A 87 26.94 -2.06 16.40
CA ILE A 87 25.86 -1.07 16.33
C ILE A 87 25.29 -1.02 14.91
N GLU A 88 26.13 -0.94 13.88
CA GLU A 88 25.68 -0.91 12.48
C GLU A 88 24.95 -2.20 12.05
N LYS A 89 25.38 -3.37 12.55
CA LYS A 89 24.71 -4.66 12.32
C LYS A 89 23.27 -4.59 12.84
N VAL A 90 23.06 -4.11 14.07
CA VAL A 90 21.70 -3.96 14.63
C VAL A 90 20.88 -2.91 13.87
N ARG A 91 21.46 -1.74 13.56
CA ARG A 91 20.77 -0.71 12.78
C ARG A 91 20.33 -1.23 11.42
N SER A 92 21.15 -2.03 10.74
CA SER A 92 20.79 -2.63 9.44
C SER A 92 19.58 -3.58 9.55
N VAL A 93 19.48 -4.33 10.64
CA VAL A 93 18.35 -5.24 10.89
C VAL A 93 17.08 -4.44 11.16
N VAL A 94 17.16 -3.37 11.95
CA VAL A 94 16.03 -2.48 12.25
C VAL A 94 15.57 -1.75 10.98
N ALA A 95 16.51 -1.23 10.18
CA ALA A 95 16.21 -0.55 8.92
C ALA A 95 15.46 -1.46 7.92
N ARG A 96 15.81 -2.75 7.85
CA ARG A 96 15.11 -3.74 7.00
C ARG A 96 13.66 -3.98 7.43
N HIS A 97 13.37 -3.90 8.72
CA HIS A 97 12.01 -4.12 9.24
C HIS A 97 11.16 -2.84 9.26
N ARG A 98 11.73 -1.67 8.95
CA ARG A 98 10.97 -0.42 8.90
C ARG A 98 9.93 -0.50 7.77
N PRO A 99 8.63 -0.38 8.05
CA PRO A 99 7.60 -0.42 7.01
C PRO A 99 7.81 0.76 6.07
N HIS A 100 8.06 0.46 4.79
CA HIS A 100 8.18 1.46 3.75
C HIS A 100 6.78 1.99 3.42
N ARG A 101 6.33 2.98 4.21
CA ARG A 101 5.03 3.63 4.06
C ARG A 101 4.89 4.19 2.64
N GLY A 102 3.86 3.75 1.92
CA GLY A 102 3.49 4.30 0.62
C GLY A 102 2.99 3.26 -0.37
N ARG A 103 3.70 2.14 -0.55
CA ARG A 103 3.40 1.16 -1.61
C ARG A 103 2.01 0.53 -1.47
N LEU A 104 1.61 0.15 -0.25
CA LEU A 104 0.30 -0.45 0.01
C LEU A 104 -0.86 0.50 -0.33
N ARG A 105 -0.71 1.79 -0.06
CA ARG A 105 -1.74 2.79 -0.38
C ARG A 105 -1.96 2.90 -1.89
N TYR A 106 -0.89 2.88 -2.69
CA TYR A 106 -1.02 2.90 -4.14
C TYR A 106 -1.65 1.62 -4.69
N VAL A 107 -1.29 0.45 -4.17
CA VAL A 107 -1.88 -0.83 -4.58
C VAL A 107 -3.38 -0.87 -4.27
N LEU A 108 -3.76 -0.45 -3.06
CA LEU A 108 -5.18 -0.40 -2.67
C LEU A 108 -5.96 0.59 -3.52
N MET A 109 -5.42 1.79 -3.77
CA MET A 109 -6.08 2.78 -4.62
C MET A 109 -6.25 2.27 -6.06
N ALA A 110 -5.18 1.72 -6.65
CA ALA A 110 -5.24 1.15 -7.99
C ALA A 110 -6.24 -0.02 -8.08
N GLY A 111 -6.28 -0.89 -7.06
CA GLY A 111 -7.24 -1.99 -6.97
C GLY A 111 -8.69 -1.50 -6.87
N CYS A 112 -8.97 -0.51 -6.04
CA CYS A 112 -10.32 0.07 -5.94
C CYS A 112 -10.75 0.73 -7.26
N THR A 113 -9.87 1.50 -7.89
CA THR A 113 -10.16 2.15 -9.17
C THR A 113 -10.41 1.12 -10.28
N SER A 114 -9.64 0.04 -10.35
CA SER A 114 -9.82 -0.99 -11.37
C SER A 114 -11.16 -1.74 -11.21
N VAL A 115 -11.56 -2.06 -9.97
CA VAL A 115 -12.85 -2.69 -9.67
C VAL A 115 -14.01 -1.79 -10.09
N LEU A 116 -13.94 -0.49 -9.79
CA LEU A 116 -14.98 0.47 -10.19
C LEU A 116 -15.10 0.58 -11.71
N LEU A 117 -13.96 0.66 -12.41
CA LEU A 117 -13.95 0.71 -13.87
C LEU A 117 -14.50 -0.58 -14.50
N ALA A 118 -14.12 -1.75 -13.96
CA ALA A 118 -14.68 -3.01 -14.42
C ALA A 118 -16.19 -3.06 -14.21
N ALA A 119 -16.69 -2.68 -13.03
CA ALA A 119 -18.12 -2.60 -12.76
C ALA A 119 -18.82 -1.66 -13.75
N ALA A 120 -18.25 -0.50 -14.04
CA ALA A 120 -18.80 0.43 -15.02
C ALA A 120 -18.85 -0.19 -16.43
N VAL A 121 -17.79 -0.84 -16.91
CA VAL A 121 -17.76 -1.42 -18.26
C VAL A 121 -18.71 -2.60 -18.40
N PHE A 122 -18.79 -3.48 -17.40
CA PHE A 122 -19.60 -4.69 -17.50
C PHE A 122 -21.08 -4.49 -17.14
N TRP A 123 -21.41 -3.58 -16.23
CA TRP A 123 -22.78 -3.43 -15.73
C TRP A 123 -23.54 -2.24 -16.31
N LEU A 124 -22.85 -1.13 -16.59
CA LEU A 124 -23.49 0.12 -17.04
C LEU A 124 -24.25 -0.02 -18.38
N PRO A 125 -23.74 -0.71 -19.42
CA PRO A 125 -24.43 -0.78 -20.72
C PRO A 125 -25.81 -1.44 -20.60
N ASP A 126 -25.87 -2.55 -19.88
CA ASP A 126 -27.08 -3.34 -19.70
C ASP A 126 -28.08 -2.63 -18.76
N ALA A 127 -27.59 -1.93 -17.74
CA ALA A 127 -28.40 -1.05 -16.90
C ALA A 127 -29.02 0.10 -17.71
N LEU A 128 -28.25 0.75 -18.59
CA LEU A 128 -28.73 1.80 -19.48
C LEU A 128 -29.78 1.29 -20.46
N ILE A 129 -29.57 0.14 -21.09
CA ILE A 129 -30.54 -0.47 -22.02
C ILE A 129 -31.87 -0.77 -21.32
N ARG A 130 -31.82 -1.41 -20.14
CA ARG A 130 -33.05 -1.70 -19.38
C ARG A 130 -33.80 -0.42 -18.99
N HIS A 131 -33.07 0.61 -18.57
CA HIS A 131 -33.67 1.87 -18.16
C HIS A 131 -34.29 2.63 -19.35
N THR A 132 -33.62 2.65 -20.50
CA THR A 132 -34.21 3.28 -21.68
C THR A 132 -35.44 2.51 -22.15
N ALA A 133 -35.39 1.17 -22.20
CA ALA A 133 -36.52 0.33 -22.60
C ALA A 133 -37.77 0.49 -21.73
N SER A 134 -37.61 0.72 -20.41
CA SER A 134 -38.74 0.93 -19.50
C SER A 134 -39.41 2.29 -19.66
N VAL A 135 -38.67 3.31 -20.13
CA VAL A 135 -39.16 4.68 -20.27
C VAL A 135 -39.62 5.02 -21.70
N VAL A 136 -39.33 4.19 -22.71
CA VAL A 136 -39.76 4.45 -24.10
C VAL A 136 -41.29 4.48 -24.23
N PRO A 137 -41.90 5.61 -24.69
CA PRO A 137 -43.33 5.71 -24.96
C PRO A 137 -43.78 4.77 -26.09
N LEU A 138 -45.06 4.37 -26.08
CA LEU A 138 -45.63 3.44 -27.07
C LEU A 138 -45.39 3.90 -28.53
N ALA A 139 -45.45 5.21 -28.79
CA ALA A 139 -45.20 5.80 -30.11
C ALA A 139 -43.77 5.52 -30.61
N GLY A 140 -42.77 5.65 -29.75
CA GLY A 140 -41.37 5.35 -30.10
C GLY A 140 -41.15 3.86 -30.36
N ARG A 141 -41.83 2.98 -29.64
CA ARG A 141 -41.77 1.53 -29.88
C ARG A 141 -42.32 1.16 -31.26
N GLN A 142 -43.42 1.78 -31.67
CA GLN A 142 -44.01 1.54 -32.99
C GLN A 142 -43.11 2.04 -34.11
N GLU A 143 -42.51 3.23 -33.98
CA GLU A 143 -41.57 3.76 -34.97
C GLU A 143 -40.31 2.91 -35.11
N ILE A 144 -39.74 2.46 -33.99
CA ILE A 144 -38.58 1.55 -34.01
C ILE A 144 -38.98 0.22 -34.65
N GLY A 145 -40.16 -0.31 -34.32
CA GLY A 145 -40.68 -1.57 -34.87
C GLY A 145 -40.90 -1.52 -36.38
N THR A 146 -41.48 -0.43 -36.90
CA THR A 146 -41.70 -0.28 -38.36
C THR A 146 -40.38 -0.15 -39.12
N ARG A 147 -39.40 0.57 -38.57
CA ARG A 147 -38.04 0.64 -39.12
C ARG A 147 -37.32 -0.72 -39.07
N LEU A 148 -37.45 -1.46 -37.97
CA LEU A 148 -36.87 -2.81 -37.89
C LEU A 148 -37.50 -3.73 -38.93
N LEU A 149 -38.83 -3.70 -39.06
CA LEU A 149 -39.58 -4.54 -39.98
C LEU A 149 -39.17 -4.27 -41.43
N SER A 150 -38.98 -3.02 -41.83
CA SER A 150 -38.53 -2.68 -43.19
C SER A 150 -37.11 -3.17 -43.50
N HIS A 151 -36.24 -3.28 -42.49
CA HIS A 151 -34.94 -3.92 -42.64
C HIS A 151 -35.05 -5.45 -42.71
N PHE A 152 -35.91 -6.05 -41.89
CA PHE A 152 -36.12 -7.50 -41.86
C PHE A 152 -36.74 -8.04 -43.14
N THR A 153 -37.69 -7.34 -43.75
CA THR A 153 -38.34 -7.77 -45.01
C THR A 153 -37.35 -7.91 -46.16
N ARG A 154 -36.21 -7.19 -46.11
CA ARG A 154 -35.13 -7.33 -47.10
C ARG A 154 -34.46 -8.71 -47.08
N VAL A 155 -34.45 -9.38 -45.92
CA VAL A 155 -33.81 -10.69 -45.73
C VAL A 155 -34.86 -11.81 -45.67
N ALA A 156 -35.98 -11.57 -44.99
CA ALA A 156 -37.02 -12.58 -44.75
C ALA A 156 -38.14 -12.60 -45.82
N GLY A 157 -38.21 -11.60 -46.71
CA GLY A 157 -39.27 -11.44 -47.70
C GLY A 157 -40.45 -10.59 -47.21
N GLU A 158 -41.40 -10.32 -48.12
CA GLU A 158 -42.59 -9.54 -47.79
C GLU A 158 -43.56 -10.30 -46.88
N ALA A 159 -44.36 -9.55 -46.11
CA ALA A 159 -45.40 -10.13 -45.27
C ALA A 159 -46.41 -10.91 -46.12
N CYS A 160 -46.78 -12.13 -45.66
CA CYS A 160 -47.79 -12.94 -46.32
C CYS A 160 -49.17 -12.25 -46.31
N ARG A 161 -49.70 -11.92 -47.50
CA ARG A 161 -51.01 -11.28 -47.67
C ARG A 161 -52.10 -12.21 -48.19
N ASN A 162 -51.86 -13.53 -48.19
CA ASN A 162 -52.85 -14.50 -48.68
C ASN A 162 -54.07 -14.54 -47.73
N PRO A 163 -55.29 -14.20 -48.20
CA PRO A 163 -56.47 -14.14 -47.36
C PRO A 163 -56.82 -15.47 -46.66
N ALA A 164 -56.49 -16.62 -47.28
CA ALA A 164 -56.69 -17.93 -46.69
C ALA A 164 -55.74 -18.22 -45.50
N ALA A 165 -54.55 -17.59 -45.48
CA ALA A 165 -53.54 -17.79 -44.43
C ALA A 165 -53.68 -16.81 -43.25
N LEU A 166 -54.41 -15.69 -43.45
CA LEU A 166 -54.53 -14.63 -42.43
C LEU A 166 -55.25 -15.11 -41.15
N SER A 167 -56.23 -16.01 -41.27
CA SER A 167 -56.95 -16.55 -40.11
C SER A 167 -56.03 -17.39 -39.23
N GLY A 168 -55.24 -18.30 -39.82
CA GLY A 168 -54.26 -19.11 -39.11
C GLY A 168 -53.15 -18.27 -38.46
N LEU A 169 -52.68 -17.24 -39.16
CA LEU A 169 -51.69 -16.30 -38.61
C LEU A 169 -52.22 -15.50 -37.42
N ARG A 170 -53.50 -15.08 -37.43
CA ARG A 170 -54.11 -14.38 -36.28
C ARG A 170 -54.24 -15.29 -35.07
N ALA A 171 -54.69 -16.54 -35.26
CA ALA A 171 -54.76 -17.52 -34.19
C ALA A 171 -53.37 -17.83 -33.59
N LEU A 172 -52.34 -17.91 -34.44
CA LEU A 172 -50.96 -18.09 -33.98
C LEU A 172 -50.45 -16.88 -33.19
N ARG A 173 -50.72 -15.65 -33.65
CA ARG A 173 -50.37 -14.41 -32.96
C ARG A 173 -50.97 -14.37 -31.55
N GLU A 174 -52.27 -14.64 -31.44
CA GLU A 174 -53.00 -14.63 -30.17
C GLU A 174 -52.43 -15.65 -29.18
N ARG A 175 -52.03 -16.83 -29.67
CA ARG A 175 -51.43 -17.87 -28.83
C ARG A 175 -50.02 -17.53 -28.33
N LEU A 176 -49.22 -16.81 -29.13
CA LEU A 176 -47.82 -16.50 -28.79
C LEU A 176 -47.64 -15.21 -28.00
N LEU A 177 -48.43 -14.18 -28.30
CA LEU A 177 -48.24 -12.81 -27.78
C LEU A 177 -49.36 -12.36 -26.84
N GLY A 178 -50.45 -13.13 -26.72
CA GLY A 178 -51.67 -12.71 -26.03
C GLY A 178 -52.63 -11.91 -26.93
N PRO A 179 -53.82 -11.53 -26.41
CA PRO A 179 -54.81 -10.76 -27.17
C PRO A 179 -54.28 -9.41 -27.66
#